data_AF-A0A7V2LVC8-F1
#
_entry.id   AF-A0A7V2LVC8-F1
#
_cell.length_a   1.000
_cell.length_b   1.000
_cell.length_c   1.000
_cell.angle_alpha   90.00
_cell.angle_beta   90.00
_cell.angle_gamma   90.00
#
_symmetry.space_group_name_H-M   'P 1'
#
loop_
_entity.id
_entity.type
_entity.pdbx_description
1 polymer ?
#
loop_
_entity_poly.entity_id
_entity_poly.type
_entity_poly.pdbx_seq_one_letter_code
_entity_poly.pdbx_strand_id
1 'polypeptide(L)' 'MDIQPQAFFQRLAKAKTLPTSSQVSAKSFYQILRELHESGHDILAVLISSKLSGTIASAEQARAMLPEARIEIVDSTR' A
#
# COMPACT_ATOMS: atom_id res chain seq x y z
N MET A 1 -6.74 6.07 -11.69
CA MET A 1 -5.83 5.19 -12.44
C MET A 1 -5.34 5.98 -13.64
N ASP A 2 -4.15 6.54 -13.54
CA ASP A 2 -3.70 7.62 -14.44
C ASP A 2 -2.92 7.09 -15.65
N ILE A 3 -2.53 5.81 -15.61
CA ILE A 3 -1.87 5.12 -16.72
C ILE A 3 -2.37 3.67 -16.83
N GLN A 4 -2.62 3.25 -18.07
CA GLN A 4 -3.01 1.87 -18.39
C GLN A 4 -1.78 1.01 -18.68
N PRO A 5 -1.82 -0.32 -18.44
CA PRO A 5 -0.67 -1.20 -18.64
C PRO A 5 -0.05 -1.10 -20.04
N GLN A 6 -0.88 -1.06 -21.10
CA GLN A 6 -0.39 -0.95 -22.47
C GLN A 6 0.39 0.36 -22.70
N ALA A 7 -0.14 1.47 -22.19
CA ALA A 7 0.53 2.78 -22.27
C ALA A 7 1.81 2.81 -21.43
N PHE A 8 1.84 2.15 -20.27
CA PHE A 8 3.04 1.99 -19.45
C PHE A 8 4.15 1.25 -20.22
N PHE A 9 3.86 0.08 -20.79
CA PHE A 9 4.86 -0.71 -21.52
C PHE A 9 5.36 -0.01 -22.79
N GLN A 10 4.49 0.70 -23.51
CA GLN A 10 4.90 1.52 -24.66
C GLN A 10 5.87 2.64 -24.25
N ARG A 11 5.64 3.28 -23.09
CA ARG A 11 6.54 4.30 -22.55
C ARG A 11 7.85 3.69 -22.05
N LEU A 12 7.79 2.54 -21.37
CA LEU A 12 8.94 1.81 -20.86
C LEU A 12 9.91 1.42 -21.98
N ALA A 13 9.39 0.91 -23.11
CA ALA A 13 10.21 0.53 -24.26
C ALA A 13 11.01 1.69 -24.88
N LYS A 14 10.59 2.93 -24.65
CA LYS A 14 11.21 4.15 -25.16
C LYS A 14 11.95 4.95 -24.08
N ALA A 15 11.95 4.46 -22.83
CA ALA A 15 12.46 5.20 -21.70
C ALA A 15 13.99 5.19 -21.68
N LYS A 16 14.61 6.37 -21.62
CA LYS A 16 16.06 6.52 -21.46
C LYS A 16 16.52 6.19 -20.03
N THR A 17 15.61 6.31 -19.06
CA THR A 17 15.82 5.99 -17.65
C THR A 17 14.70 5.07 -17.19
N LEU A 18 15.04 4.06 -16.38
CA LEU A 18 14.03 3.15 -15.86
C LEU A 18 13.10 3.90 -14.91
N PRO A 19 11.77 3.77 -15.07
CA PRO A 19 10.82 4.38 -14.14
C PRO A 19 10.96 3.74 -12.76
N THR A 20 10.81 4.54 -11.72
CA THR A 20 10.76 4.08 -10.33
C THR A 20 9.32 4.10 -9.83
N SER A 21 9.01 3.21 -8.89
CA SER A 21 7.76 3.24 -8.14
C SER A 21 7.97 3.94 -6.81
N SER A 22 6.94 4.62 -6.31
CA SER A 22 6.87 5.06 -4.92
C SER A 22 6.08 4.07 -4.08
N GLN A 23 6.43 3.98 -2.80
CA GLN A 23 5.62 3.26 -1.81
C GLN A 23 4.45 4.15 -1.34
N VAL A 24 3.36 3.52 -0.91
CA VAL A 24 2.24 4.21 -0.29
C VAL A 24 2.68 4.77 1.07
N SER A 25 2.32 6.02 1.38
CA SER A 25 2.71 6.66 2.63
C SER A 25 1.90 6.13 3.83
N ALA A 26 2.47 6.21 5.04
CA ALA A 26 1.75 5.89 6.28
C ALA A 26 0.48 6.76 6.45
N LYS A 27 0.52 8.03 6.05
CA LYS A 27 -0.65 8.93 6.09
C LYS A 27 -1.81 8.40 5.23
N SER A 28 -1.51 7.89 4.04
CA SER A 28 -2.52 7.32 3.14
C SER A 28 -3.14 6.06 3.73
N PHE A 29 -2.32 5.18 4.32
CA PHE A 29 -2.84 4.02 5.05
C PHE A 29 -3.72 4.43 6.22
N TYR A 30 -3.29 5.39 7.04
CA TYR A 30 -4.05 5.86 8.19
C TYR A 30 -5.45 6.34 7.79
N GLN A 31 -5.56 7.10 6.70
CA GLN A 31 -6.87 7.59 6.22
C GLN A 31 -7.81 6.44 5.87
N ILE A 32 -7.32 5.44 5.13
CA ILE A 32 -8.11 4.27 4.72
C ILE A 32 -8.50 3.41 5.94
N LEU A 33 -7.53 3.11 6.80
CA LEU A 33 -7.75 2.28 7.99
C LEU A 33 -8.73 2.94 8.96
N ARG A 34 -8.62 4.25 9.15
CA ARG A 34 -9.52 5.02 10.01
C ARG A 34 -10.95 5.00 9.45
N GLU A 35 -11.13 5.25 8.16
CA GLU A 35 -12.46 5.26 7.53
C GLU A 35 -13.15 3.89 7.64
N LEU A 36 -12.42 2.80 7.42
CA LEU A 36 -12.93 1.45 7.59
C LEU A 36 -13.28 1.13 9.05
N HIS A 37 -12.43 1.54 9.98
CA HIS A 37 -12.67 1.36 11.42
C HIS A 37 -13.89 2.16 11.90
N GLU A 38 -14.00 3.44 11.51
CA GLU A 38 -15.13 4.32 11.82
C GLU A 38 -16.45 3.77 11.24
N SER A 39 -16.37 2.99 10.16
CA SER A 39 -17.50 2.27 9.56
C SER A 39 -17.82 0.93 10.27
N GLY A 40 -17.11 0.59 11.34
CA GLY A 40 -17.35 -0.59 12.18
C GLY A 40 -16.74 -1.88 11.62
N HIS A 41 -15.77 -1.80 10.72
CA HIS A 41 -15.14 -2.98 10.12
C HIS A 41 -13.88 -3.45 10.87
N ASP A 42 -13.69 -4.77 10.87
CA ASP A 42 -12.39 -5.39 11.12
C ASP A 42 -11.62 -5.45 9.81
N ILE A 43 -10.31 -5.21 9.86
CA ILE A 43 -9.52 -4.95 8.66
C ILE A 43 -8.43 -6.02 8.51
N LEU A 44 -8.41 -6.71 7.37
CA LEU A 44 -7.32 -7.56 6.93
C LEU A 44 -6.63 -6.91 5.72
N ALA A 45 -5.40 -6.47 5.90
CA ALA A 45 -4.61 -5.85 4.84
C ALA A 45 -3.56 -6.85 4.31
N VAL A 46 -3.79 -7.39 3.11
CA VAL A 46 -2.81 -8.24 2.40
C VAL A 46 -1.97 -7.37 1.48
N LEU A 47 -0.67 -7.32 1.73
CA LEU A 47 0.25 -6.40 1.06
C LEU A 47 1.39 -7.15 0.35
N ILE A 48 1.93 -6.53 -0.71
CA ILE A 48 3.08 -7.05 -1.44
C ILE A 48 4.25 -7.33 -0.48
N SER A 49 5.04 -8.35 -0.81
CA SER A 49 6.17 -8.82 0.00
C SER A 49 7.02 -7.69 0.58
N SER A 50 7.28 -7.77 1.87
CA SER A 50 8.20 -6.89 2.61
C SER A 50 9.61 -6.88 2.04
N LYS A 51 10.02 -7.94 1.34
CA LYS A 51 11.33 -8.03 0.66
C LYS A 51 11.40 -7.18 -0.61
N LEU A 52 10.24 -6.84 -1.19
CA LEU A 52 10.13 -6.08 -2.43
C LEU A 52 9.78 -4.61 -2.19
N SER A 53 9.12 -4.29 -1.08
CA SER A 53 8.64 -2.94 -0.79
C SER A 53 8.54 -2.65 0.71
N GLY A 54 8.76 -1.38 1.09
CA GLY A 54 8.48 -0.86 2.43
C GLY A 54 7.00 -0.59 2.72
N THR A 55 6.08 -1.04 1.85
CA THR A 55 4.63 -0.84 2.00
C THR A 55 4.10 -1.36 3.33
N ILE A 56 4.56 -2.54 3.79
CA ILE A 56 4.15 -3.11 5.09
C ILE A 56 4.57 -2.21 6.25
N ALA A 57 5.80 -1.68 6.24
CA ALA A 57 6.26 -0.77 7.29
C ALA A 57 5.42 0.52 7.37
N SER A 58 4.92 1.01 6.23
CA SER A 58 4.02 2.16 6.19
C SER A 58 2.63 1.83 6.75
N ALA A 59 2.11 0.64 6.45
CA ALA A 59 0.84 0.16 7.00
C ALA A 59 0.94 -0.07 8.53
N GLU A 60 2.06 -0.61 9.00
CA GLU A 60 2.31 -0.83 10.43
C GLU A 60 2.37 0.48 11.23
N GLN A 61 3.02 1.52 10.70
CA GLN A 61 3.01 2.86 11.30
C GLN A 61 1.58 3.41 11.40
N ALA A 62 0.77 3.25 10.36
CA ALA A 62 -0.62 3.69 10.36
C ALA A 62 -1.47 2.91 11.37
N ARG A 63 -1.29 1.59 11.47
CA ARG A 63 -1.95 0.75 12.48
C ARG A 63 -1.62 1.21 13.89
N ALA A 64 -0.36 1.54 14.17
CA ALA A 64 0.06 2.03 15.49
C ALA A 64 -0.61 3.36 15.90
N MET A 65 -1.13 4.13 14.94
CA MET A 65 -1.88 5.37 15.18
C MET A 65 -3.37 5.13 15.47
N LEU A 66 -3.86 3.89 15.36
CA LEU A 66 -5.26 3.48 15.55
C LEU A 66 -5.33 2.29 16.53
N PRO A 67 -4.91 2.44 17.80
CA PRO A 67 -4.83 1.32 18.75
C PRO A 67 -6.18 0.67 19.07
N GLU A 68 -7.29 1.39 18.87
CA GLU A 68 -8.66 0.90 19.03
C GLU A 68 -9.17 0.04 17.86
N ALA A 69 -8.51 0.09 16.70
CA ALA A 69 -8.94 -0.61 15.50
C ALA A 69 -8.42 -2.06 15.46
N ARG A 70 -9.28 -3.01 15.08
CA ARG A 70 -8.88 -4.41 14.85
C ARG A 70 -8.31 -4.57 13.43
N ILE A 71 -6.99 -4.53 13.33
CA ILE A 71 -6.25 -4.53 12.05
C ILE A 71 -5.20 -5.63 12.06
N GLU A 72 -5.28 -6.53 11.08
CA GLU A 72 -4.25 -7.52 10.78
C GLU A 72 -3.55 -7.19 9.45
N ILE A 73 -2.22 -7.18 9.46
CA ILE A 73 -1.40 -6.91 8.29
C ILE A 73 -0.65 -8.19 7.90
N VAL A 74 -0.91 -8.66 6.68
CA VAL A 74 -0.33 -9.90 6.16
C VAL A 74 0.58 -9.60 4.98
N ASP A 75 1.83 -10.07 5.07
CA ASP A 75 2.70 -10.20 3.92
C ASP A 75 2.17 -11.31 3.02
N SER A 76 1.91 -11.01 1.75
CA SER A 76 1.34 -11.97 0.79
C SER A 76 2.22 -13.19 0.51
N THR A 77 3.47 -13.18 0.98
CA THR A 77 4.44 -14.28 0.82
C THR A 77 4.62 -15.12 2.09
N ARG A 78 3.79 -14.90 3.12
CA ARG A 78 3.65 -15.80 4.26
C ARG A 78 2.80 -17.02 3.96
#